data_AF-A0A0L0DMW3-F1
#
_entry.id   AF-A0A0L0DMW3-F1
#
_cell.length_a   1.000
_cell.length_b   1.000
_cell.length_c   1.000
_cell.angle_alpha   90.00
_cell.angle_beta   90.00
_cell.angle_gamma   90.00
#
_symmetry.space_group_name_H-M   'P 1'
#
loop_
_entity.id
_entity.type
_entity.pdbx_description
1 polymer ?
#
loop_
_entity_poly.entity_id
_entity_poly.type
_entity_poly.pdbx_seq_one_letter_code
_entity_poly.pdbx_strand_id
1 'polypeptide(L)'
;MDDSLFAELRSGNTTLRTGRQHIRLQLPELLRAAAAAVECNADVGGPQLAVSVPIGASVGEALAAAAAELTSTDGSIAAAGEIKLELPSPIHVGKVVGDGDGWGAAVGRGPASAEPGGMEAWLHARTVQHSLARAADDLPSGAIVSMVVPPRWAARGRKLLLLAHGFRKVGTVRSAELDVDDPFVAGQLQRGMAVAITSYRREGRIVRDAVKDMIDLRQWAANHLPQPPVRVVVEGRSMGGAVVVHLAESAAAAEFDGIVAIGAALLVCEDDDEGYAFSHAPRLPIVFLANESEVSVVDSYVERVVAVANAEAADRVDSGIVVPAVWQVPRDGHNLVAWLERSTAHDKLATWVDHASLVTLRRRHILMEPPLVGETAVPVGRTKIRAVVGAVHPVHRSFVLDVTRARLGDLGHRPGKAFSLATAGESALVRVFYSTYPFGDVPADAFMAYNHPDGHIVVTQKGWYKVHTPADTLGLVPGAIVTIGPALPASATDTLPNPPAAASGASSSA
;
A
#
# COMPACT_ATOMS: atom_id res chain seq x y z
N MET A 1 7.68 -51.74 2.03
CA MET A 1 7.01 -50.65 1.28
C MET A 1 5.75 -51.27 0.76
N ASP A 2 4.61 -50.90 1.32
CA ASP A 2 3.36 -51.66 1.23
C ASP A 2 2.29 -50.86 0.49
N ASP A 3 1.72 -51.48 -0.53
CA ASP A 3 0.85 -50.96 -1.59
C ASP A 3 -0.64 -50.95 -1.17
N SER A 4 -0.93 -50.54 0.06
CA SER A 4 -2.31 -50.52 0.58
C SER A 4 -2.98 -49.14 0.59
N LEU A 5 -2.30 -48.08 0.15
CA LEU A 5 -2.81 -46.71 0.27
C LEU A 5 -3.69 -46.20 -0.91
N PHE A 6 -3.88 -46.98 -1.98
CA PHE A 6 -4.57 -46.50 -3.19
C PHE A 6 -5.93 -47.12 -3.51
N ALA A 7 -6.48 -47.98 -2.66
CA ALA A 7 -7.73 -48.69 -2.96
C ALA A 7 -9.01 -48.08 -2.34
N GLU A 8 -8.92 -47.07 -1.46
CA GLU A 8 -10.08 -46.60 -0.67
C GLU A 8 -10.66 -45.24 -1.10
N LEU A 9 -10.60 -44.92 -2.40
CA LEU A 9 -11.20 -43.70 -2.98
C LEU A 9 -12.30 -43.97 -4.02
N ARG A 10 -12.90 -45.17 -4.06
CA ARG A 10 -13.89 -45.52 -5.12
C ARG A 10 -15.15 -46.28 -4.69
N SER A 11 -15.59 -46.23 -3.43
CA SER A 11 -16.92 -46.77 -3.10
C SER A 11 -17.72 -45.78 -2.25
N GLY A 12 -18.50 -44.96 -2.94
CA GLY A 12 -19.65 -44.29 -2.34
C GLY A 12 -20.68 -45.32 -1.90
N ASN A 13 -20.74 -45.60 -0.60
CA ASN A 13 -21.95 -45.97 0.12
C ASN A 13 -21.71 -46.00 1.64
N THR A 14 -22.42 -45.11 2.32
CA THR A 14 -23.09 -45.26 3.62
C THR A 14 -22.29 -45.77 4.83
N THR A 15 -22.23 -44.99 5.92
CA THR A 15 -22.97 -45.20 7.19
C THR A 15 -22.38 -44.31 8.29
N LEU A 16 -23.22 -43.45 8.89
CA LEU A 16 -22.91 -42.67 10.08
C LEU A 16 -22.66 -43.62 11.27
N ARG A 17 -21.43 -43.61 11.80
CA ARG A 17 -21.13 -44.06 13.17
C ARG A 17 -20.79 -42.84 14.01
N THR A 18 -21.57 -42.66 15.07
CA THR A 18 -21.42 -41.63 16.09
C THR A 18 -20.09 -41.80 16.82
N GLY A 19 -19.25 -40.77 16.77
CA GLY A 19 -17.95 -40.75 17.44
C GLY A 19 -17.53 -39.31 17.75
N ARG A 20 -17.13 -39.06 19.00
CA ARG A 20 -16.63 -37.77 19.51
C ARG A 20 -15.52 -37.24 18.59
N GLN A 21 -15.65 -36.00 18.12
CA GLN A 21 -14.56 -35.30 17.44
C GLN A 21 -13.68 -34.57 18.47
N HIS A 22 -12.38 -34.89 18.47
CA HIS A 22 -11.36 -34.07 19.11
C HIS A 22 -10.85 -33.06 18.09
N ILE A 23 -10.99 -31.76 18.37
CA ILE A 23 -10.37 -30.70 17.57
C ILE A 23 -8.94 -30.51 18.07
N ARG A 24 -7.94 -30.78 17.22
CA ARG A 24 -6.53 -30.42 17.46
C ARG A 24 -6.30 -29.00 16.95
N LEU A 25 -6.16 -28.03 17.86
CA LEU A 25 -5.71 -26.69 17.52
C LEU A 25 -4.18 -26.60 17.62
N GLN A 26 -3.55 -25.85 16.71
CA GLN A 26 -2.11 -25.62 16.70
C GLN A 26 -1.74 -24.68 17.86
N LEU A 27 -0.74 -25.08 18.66
CA LEU A 27 -0.24 -24.40 19.87
C LEU A 27 -0.01 -22.87 19.76
N PRO A 28 0.37 -22.29 18.59
CA PRO A 28 0.60 -20.84 18.47
C PRO A 28 -0.65 -19.96 18.55
N GLU A 29 -1.84 -20.51 18.26
CA GLU A 29 -3.10 -19.74 18.31
C GLU A 29 -3.68 -19.73 19.73
N LEU A 30 -3.50 -20.83 20.48
CA LEU A 30 -3.85 -20.92 21.89
C LEU A 30 -2.98 -19.99 22.76
N LEU A 31 -1.69 -19.87 22.44
CA LEU A 31 -0.78 -18.96 23.14
C LEU A 31 -1.10 -17.48 22.88
N ARG A 32 -1.66 -17.13 21.72
CA ARG A 32 -2.08 -15.75 21.41
C ARG A 32 -3.39 -15.35 22.10
N ALA A 33 -4.33 -16.28 22.21
CA ALA A 33 -5.56 -16.06 22.99
C ALA A 33 -5.29 -16.03 24.50
N ALA A 34 -4.37 -16.87 24.99
CA ALA A 34 -3.99 -16.90 26.41
C ALA A 34 -3.15 -15.67 26.83
N ALA A 35 -2.29 -15.14 25.96
CA ALA A 35 -1.47 -13.96 26.24
C ALA A 35 -2.29 -12.66 26.37
N ALA A 36 -3.52 -12.63 25.87
CA ALA A 36 -4.44 -11.50 26.04
C ALA A 36 -5.19 -11.54 27.39
N ALA A 37 -5.12 -12.65 28.14
CA ALA A 37 -5.97 -12.89 29.31
C ALA A 37 -5.22 -13.10 30.64
N VAL A 38 -3.88 -13.11 30.68
CA VAL A 38 -3.13 -13.40 31.92
C VAL A 38 -1.94 -12.45 32.12
N GLU A 39 -2.18 -11.30 32.75
CA GLU A 39 -1.22 -10.70 33.68
C GLU A 39 -1.66 -11.07 35.11
N CYS A 40 -1.16 -12.18 35.66
CA CYS A 40 -0.82 -12.38 37.08
C CYS A 40 -0.42 -13.85 37.38
N ASN A 41 0.42 -14.01 38.41
CA ASN A 41 1.27 -15.16 38.77
C ASN A 41 0.57 -16.49 39.19
N ALA A 42 1.42 -17.51 39.32
CA ALA A 42 1.24 -18.96 39.43
C ALA A 42 0.51 -19.59 40.66
N ASP A 43 0.25 -20.90 40.50
CA ASP A 43 -0.15 -21.99 41.43
C ASP A 43 -1.65 -22.29 41.73
N VAL A 44 -1.86 -23.56 42.11
CA VAL A 44 -2.95 -24.51 41.76
C VAL A 44 -4.29 -24.35 42.49
N GLY A 45 -5.41 -24.57 41.76
CA GLY A 45 -6.67 -25.20 42.23
C GLY A 45 -7.87 -24.28 42.52
N GLY A 46 -8.93 -24.30 41.67
CA GLY A 46 -10.16 -23.51 41.84
C GLY A 46 -11.33 -23.92 40.91
N PRO A 47 -12.57 -23.41 41.14
CA PRO A 47 -13.85 -24.03 40.77
C PRO A 47 -14.27 -23.86 39.29
N GLN A 48 -15.18 -24.71 38.81
CA GLN A 48 -15.73 -24.70 37.44
C GLN A 48 -16.91 -23.73 37.29
N LEU A 49 -16.92 -22.93 36.22
CA LEU A 49 -18.02 -22.04 35.82
C LEU A 49 -18.76 -22.65 34.62
N ALA A 50 -20.09 -22.70 34.65
CA ALA A 50 -20.92 -23.15 33.54
C ALA A 50 -21.68 -21.96 32.92
N VAL A 51 -21.52 -21.74 31.62
CA VAL A 51 -22.17 -20.66 30.86
C VAL A 51 -23.17 -21.26 29.88
N SER A 52 -24.40 -20.75 29.85
CA SER A 52 -25.45 -21.19 28.91
C SER A 52 -25.48 -20.28 27.68
N VAL A 53 -25.30 -20.85 26.48
CA VAL A 53 -25.31 -20.10 25.21
C VAL A 53 -26.53 -20.50 24.37
N PRO A 54 -27.23 -19.55 23.70
CA PRO A 54 -28.36 -19.86 22.84
C PRO A 54 -28.00 -20.77 21.66
N ILE A 55 -28.95 -21.61 21.26
CA ILE A 55 -28.81 -22.47 20.07
C ILE A 55 -28.74 -21.58 18.82
N GLY A 56 -27.65 -21.68 18.06
CA GLY A 56 -27.39 -20.90 16.84
C GLY A 56 -26.37 -19.76 16.98
N ALA A 57 -25.81 -19.56 18.17
CA ALA A 57 -24.77 -18.55 18.39
C ALA A 57 -23.46 -18.90 17.65
N SER A 58 -22.85 -17.89 17.06
CA SER A 58 -21.48 -17.95 16.53
C SER A 58 -20.45 -18.06 17.66
N VAL A 59 -19.24 -18.52 17.33
CA VAL A 59 -18.12 -18.63 18.30
C VAL A 59 -17.82 -17.28 18.98
N GLY A 60 -17.94 -16.18 18.24
CA GLY A 60 -17.77 -14.83 18.79
C GLY A 60 -18.86 -14.45 19.81
N GLU A 61 -20.11 -14.84 19.56
CA GLU A 61 -21.22 -14.58 20.50
C GLU A 61 -21.11 -15.44 21.77
N ALA A 62 -20.63 -16.68 21.65
CA ALA A 62 -20.36 -17.53 22.80
C ALA A 62 -19.23 -16.95 23.68
N LEU A 63 -18.16 -16.42 23.06
CA LEU A 63 -17.05 -15.78 23.77
C LEU A 63 -17.47 -14.46 24.43
N ALA A 64 -18.30 -13.66 23.76
CA ALA A 64 -18.83 -12.41 24.31
C ALA A 64 -19.77 -12.66 25.50
N ALA A 65 -20.61 -13.70 25.44
CA ALA A 65 -21.47 -14.10 26.55
C ALA A 65 -20.66 -14.54 27.78
N ALA A 66 -19.62 -15.35 27.58
CA ALA A 66 -18.72 -15.77 28.65
C ALA A 66 -17.96 -14.59 29.29
N ALA A 67 -17.52 -13.62 28.47
CA ALA A 67 -16.85 -12.41 28.96
C ALA A 67 -17.80 -11.47 29.74
N ALA A 68 -19.07 -11.38 29.33
CA ALA A 68 -20.10 -10.61 30.02
C ALA A 68 -20.47 -11.21 31.39
N GLU A 69 -20.51 -12.53 31.51
CA GLU A 69 -20.85 -13.20 32.77
C GLU A 69 -19.71 -13.07 33.80
N LEU A 70 -18.45 -13.15 33.35
CA LEU A 70 -17.24 -12.87 34.14
C LEU A 70 -17.14 -11.43 34.66
N THR A 71 -17.79 -10.47 33.99
CA THR A 71 -17.81 -9.06 34.40
C THR A 71 -19.02 -8.68 35.25
N SER A 72 -20.03 -9.56 35.35
CA SER A 72 -21.29 -9.30 36.07
C SER A 72 -21.31 -9.75 37.53
N THR A 73 -20.29 -10.49 37.99
CA THR A 73 -20.16 -10.91 39.39
C THR A 73 -19.25 -9.96 40.15
N ASP A 74 -19.78 -9.33 41.20
CA ASP A 74 -19.08 -8.39 42.08
C ASP A 74 -17.73 -8.96 42.55
N GLY A 75 -16.64 -8.50 41.93
CA GLY A 75 -15.29 -8.35 42.49
C GLY A 75 -14.59 -9.53 43.20
N SER A 76 -15.20 -10.72 43.29
CA SER A 76 -14.64 -11.85 44.04
C SER A 76 -14.90 -13.19 43.37
N ILE A 77 -14.31 -13.38 42.19
CA ILE A 77 -13.93 -14.73 41.74
C ILE A 77 -12.44 -14.67 41.42
N ALA A 78 -11.64 -15.06 42.42
CA ALA A 78 -10.25 -15.39 42.22
C ALA A 78 -10.14 -16.80 41.64
N ALA A 79 -9.11 -16.98 40.80
CA ALA A 79 -8.55 -18.22 40.26
C ALA A 79 -9.18 -18.77 38.96
N ALA A 80 -8.27 -19.00 38.01
CA ALA A 80 -8.49 -19.55 36.69
C ALA A 80 -9.14 -20.95 36.73
N GLY A 81 -10.12 -21.16 35.85
CA GLY A 81 -10.78 -22.44 35.65
C GLY A 81 -10.77 -22.85 34.17
N GLU A 82 -10.83 -24.15 33.93
CA GLU A 82 -10.95 -24.75 32.60
C GLU A 82 -12.40 -24.56 32.07
N ILE A 83 -12.56 -23.90 30.91
CA ILE A 83 -13.88 -23.74 30.27
C ILE A 83 -14.17 -24.99 29.43
N LYS A 84 -15.14 -25.79 29.87
CA LYS A 84 -15.62 -26.97 29.13
C LYS A 84 -16.92 -26.62 28.40
N LEU A 85 -16.85 -26.44 27.09
CA LEU A 85 -18.01 -26.21 26.23
C LEU A 85 -18.63 -27.55 25.81
N GLU A 86 -19.82 -27.87 26.32
CA GLU A 86 -20.62 -28.98 25.81
C GLU A 86 -21.65 -28.46 24.80
N LEU A 87 -21.46 -28.79 23.52
CA LEU A 87 -22.40 -28.46 22.46
C LEU A 87 -23.46 -29.57 22.33
N PRO A 88 -24.76 -29.22 22.22
CA PRO A 88 -25.78 -30.21 21.88
C PRO A 88 -25.63 -30.66 20.41
N SER A 89 -25.64 -31.97 20.18
CA SER A 89 -25.64 -32.60 18.84
C SER A 89 -27.04 -32.63 18.22
N PRO A 90 -27.19 -32.84 16.89
CA PRO A 90 -26.60 -32.13 15.76
C PRO A 90 -27.62 -31.21 15.04
N ILE A 91 -27.12 -30.15 14.40
CA ILE A 91 -27.91 -29.19 13.61
C ILE A 91 -28.06 -29.69 12.16
N HIS A 92 -29.30 -29.77 11.66
CA HIS A 92 -29.61 -29.98 10.24
C HIS A 92 -29.62 -28.65 9.48
N VAL A 93 -28.86 -28.56 8.39
CA VAL A 93 -28.90 -27.41 7.47
C VAL A 93 -29.92 -27.70 6.35
N GLY A 94 -31.10 -27.09 6.44
CA GLY A 94 -32.11 -27.11 5.41
C GLY A 94 -31.87 -26.03 4.34
N LYS A 95 -32.04 -26.42 3.07
CA LYS A 95 -31.94 -25.57 1.88
C LYS A 95 -33.19 -24.68 1.77
N VAL A 96 -33.04 -23.35 1.68
CA VAL A 96 -34.15 -22.43 1.38
C VAL A 96 -34.09 -22.01 -0.09
N VAL A 97 -35.20 -22.26 -0.79
CA VAL A 97 -35.55 -21.74 -2.12
C VAL A 97 -36.76 -20.81 -1.91
N GLY A 98 -36.79 -19.66 -2.57
CA GLY A 98 -37.98 -18.81 -2.60
C GLY A 98 -37.78 -17.50 -3.38
N ASP A 99 -38.48 -17.40 -4.52
CA ASP A 99 -38.74 -16.20 -5.32
C ASP A 99 -39.76 -15.26 -4.64
N GLY A 100 -39.79 -13.97 -5.01
CA GLY A 100 -40.98 -13.11 -4.84
C GLY A 100 -40.74 -11.65 -4.50
N ASP A 101 -41.32 -10.76 -5.32
CA ASP A 101 -41.25 -9.29 -5.33
C ASP A 101 -41.73 -8.56 -4.06
N GLY A 102 -41.17 -7.37 -3.81
CA GLY A 102 -41.73 -6.37 -2.89
C GLY A 102 -40.83 -5.15 -2.64
N TRP A 103 -41.13 -4.03 -3.29
CA TRP A 103 -40.52 -2.72 -3.01
C TRP A 103 -41.12 -2.06 -1.76
N GLY A 104 -40.26 -1.50 -0.91
CA GLY A 104 -40.67 -0.65 0.22
C GLY A 104 -39.50 -0.03 1.00
N ALA A 105 -39.22 1.25 0.72
CA ALA A 105 -38.59 2.31 1.53
C ALA A 105 -37.24 2.07 2.26
N ALA A 106 -36.36 3.05 2.02
CA ALA A 106 -35.01 3.23 2.54
C ALA A 106 -34.87 3.31 4.08
N VAL A 107 -33.85 2.61 4.60
CA VAL A 107 -32.99 3.11 5.68
C VAL A 107 -31.55 2.71 5.32
N GLY A 108 -30.66 3.70 5.22
CA GLY A 108 -29.29 3.53 4.76
C GLY A 108 -28.54 2.47 5.57
N ARG A 109 -28.16 1.38 4.91
CA ARG A 109 -27.14 0.46 5.40
C ARG A 109 -25.80 0.91 4.82
N GLY A 110 -24.83 1.13 5.71
CA GLY A 110 -23.44 1.37 5.35
C GLY A 110 -22.85 0.22 4.52
N PRO A 111 -21.63 0.38 3.99
CA PRO A 111 -21.02 -0.58 3.09
C PRO A 111 -20.89 -1.95 3.77
N ALA A 112 -21.76 -2.87 3.34
CA ALA A 112 -21.77 -4.25 3.75
C ALA A 112 -20.73 -5.03 2.93
N SER A 113 -19.48 -5.02 3.40
CA SER A 113 -18.48 -6.08 3.22
C SER A 113 -17.09 -5.59 3.67
N ALA A 114 -16.98 -5.01 4.86
CA ALA A 114 -15.70 -5.02 5.55
C ALA A 114 -15.58 -6.39 6.22
N GLU A 115 -14.52 -7.14 5.92
CA GLU A 115 -14.14 -8.26 6.77
C GLU A 115 -14.09 -7.81 8.24
N PRO A 116 -14.43 -8.67 9.21
CA PRO A 116 -14.49 -8.29 10.63
C PRO A 116 -13.23 -7.59 11.16
N GLY A 117 -12.07 -7.78 10.53
CA GLY A 117 -10.82 -7.09 10.86
C GLY A 117 -10.72 -5.61 10.45
N GLY A 118 -11.55 -5.12 9.52
CA GLY A 118 -11.43 -3.76 8.96
C GLY A 118 -11.89 -2.65 9.90
N MET A 119 -12.99 -2.86 10.65
CA MET A 119 -13.54 -1.83 11.53
C MET A 119 -12.76 -1.73 12.85
N GLU A 120 -12.26 -2.84 13.39
CA GLU A 120 -11.33 -2.83 14.53
C GLU A 120 -9.97 -2.22 14.16
N ALA A 121 -9.42 -2.55 12.99
CA ALA A 121 -8.19 -1.91 12.50
C ALA A 121 -8.35 -0.39 12.31
N TRP A 122 -9.52 0.06 11.83
CA TRP A 122 -9.81 1.48 11.66
C TRP A 122 -9.98 2.22 13.00
N LEU A 123 -10.71 1.63 13.97
CA LEU A 123 -10.85 2.20 15.33
C LEU A 123 -9.50 2.21 16.08
N HIS A 124 -8.67 1.18 15.89
CA HIS A 124 -7.33 1.13 16.47
C HIS A 124 -6.39 2.16 15.81
N ALA A 125 -6.45 2.35 14.49
CA ALA A 125 -5.69 3.37 13.79
C ALA A 125 -6.00 4.79 14.29
N ARG A 126 -7.29 5.11 14.51
CA ARG A 126 -7.70 6.41 15.09
C ARG A 126 -7.24 6.61 16.53
N THR A 127 -7.25 5.56 17.35
CA THR A 127 -6.78 5.65 18.74
C THR A 127 -5.26 5.84 18.82
N VAL A 128 -4.51 5.20 17.91
CA VAL A 128 -3.05 5.37 17.80
C VAL A 128 -2.68 6.81 17.43
N GLN A 129 -3.44 7.48 16.55
CA GLN A 129 -3.14 8.86 16.10
C GLN A 129 -3.02 9.89 17.23
N HIS A 130 -3.85 9.80 18.28
CA HIS A 130 -3.81 10.73 19.41
C HIS A 130 -2.58 10.56 20.32
N SER A 131 -1.84 9.45 20.17
CA SER A 131 -0.64 9.14 20.96
C SER A 131 0.67 9.34 20.21
N LEU A 132 0.61 9.80 18.96
CA LEU A 132 1.79 10.02 18.13
C LEU A 132 2.51 11.31 18.56
N ALA A 133 3.79 11.20 18.88
CA ALA A 133 4.64 12.38 19.04
C ALA A 133 5.02 12.92 17.66
N ARG A 134 4.89 14.23 17.45
CA ARG A 134 5.29 14.93 16.22
C ARG A 134 6.42 15.91 16.52
N ALA A 135 7.40 15.95 15.64
CA ALA A 135 8.46 16.95 15.64
C ALA A 135 8.56 17.57 14.24
N ALA A 136 8.72 18.88 14.17
CA ALA A 136 8.96 19.62 12.95
C ALA A 136 9.96 20.73 13.22
N ASP A 137 10.90 20.94 12.32
CA ASP A 137 12.03 21.85 12.49
C ASP A 137 12.67 22.17 11.12
N ASP A 138 13.69 23.01 11.13
CA ASP A 138 14.58 23.24 9.99
C ASP A 138 15.96 22.60 10.24
N LEU A 139 16.49 21.89 9.25
CA LEU A 139 17.89 21.47 9.25
C LEU A 139 18.80 22.70 9.12
N PRO A 140 20.09 22.60 9.51
CA PRO A 140 21.06 23.70 9.30
C PRO A 140 21.18 24.14 7.83
N SER A 141 20.82 23.28 6.88
CA SER A 141 20.76 23.60 5.45
C SER A 141 19.56 24.48 5.06
N GLY A 142 18.62 24.72 5.98
CA GLY A 142 17.34 25.37 5.73
C GLY A 142 16.28 24.46 5.12
N ALA A 143 16.51 23.14 5.08
CA ALA A 143 15.50 22.16 4.68
C ALA A 143 14.50 21.94 5.82
N ILE A 144 13.21 21.95 5.52
CA ILE A 144 12.16 21.68 6.51
C ILE A 144 12.10 20.17 6.74
N VAL A 145 11.91 19.74 7.98
CA VAL A 145 11.76 18.33 8.34
C VAL A 145 10.54 18.08 9.20
N SER A 146 10.03 16.85 9.13
CA SER A 146 8.93 16.38 9.96
C SER A 146 9.18 14.93 10.33
N MET A 147 8.82 14.55 11.57
CA MET A 147 8.89 13.19 12.07
C MET A 147 7.68 12.86 12.93
N VAL A 148 7.22 11.63 12.79
CA VAL A 148 6.17 11.03 13.62
C VAL A 148 6.73 9.79 14.30
N VAL A 149 6.55 9.70 15.62
CA VAL A 149 7.06 8.61 16.45
C VAL A 149 5.89 7.86 17.10
N PRO A 150 5.78 6.53 16.90
CA PRO A 150 4.72 5.74 17.52
C PRO A 150 4.96 5.57 19.04
N PRO A 151 3.89 5.33 19.83
CA PRO A 151 4.04 5.04 21.24
C PRO A 151 4.90 3.81 21.48
N ARG A 152 5.68 3.82 22.57
CA ARG A 152 6.61 2.73 22.95
C ARG A 152 7.63 2.37 21.87
N TRP A 153 7.97 3.29 20.95
CA TRP A 153 8.93 3.08 19.86
C TRP A 153 10.24 2.41 20.30
N ALA A 154 10.82 2.85 21.43
CA ALA A 154 12.05 2.27 21.95
C ALA A 154 11.92 0.78 22.29
N ALA A 155 10.79 0.36 22.86
CA ALA A 155 10.49 -1.04 23.17
C ALA A 155 10.11 -1.87 21.92
N ARG A 156 9.78 -1.20 20.80
CA ARG A 156 9.38 -1.83 19.53
C ARG A 156 10.51 -1.96 18.52
N GLY A 157 11.76 -1.89 19.00
CA GLY A 157 12.95 -2.20 18.22
C GLY A 157 13.57 -1.01 17.50
N ARG A 158 13.26 0.23 17.88
CA ARG A 158 14.00 1.45 17.48
C ARG A 158 14.24 1.58 15.97
N LYS A 159 13.20 1.36 15.16
CA LYS A 159 13.25 1.36 13.70
C LYS A 159 12.84 2.72 13.14
N LEU A 160 13.56 3.23 12.15
CA LEU A 160 13.33 4.52 11.50
C LEU A 160 13.18 4.32 9.99
N LEU A 161 12.13 4.92 9.42
CA LEU A 161 11.92 5.07 8.00
C LEU A 161 12.13 6.53 7.61
N LEU A 162 13.00 6.78 6.64
CA LEU A 162 13.21 8.09 6.05
C LEU A 162 12.59 8.13 4.66
N LEU A 163 11.82 9.19 4.36
CA LEU A 163 11.16 9.38 3.06
C LEU A 163 11.86 10.47 2.26
N ALA A 164 12.29 10.13 1.06
CA ALA A 164 12.87 11.02 0.06
C ALA A 164 11.86 11.28 -1.07
N HIS A 165 11.28 12.48 -1.10
CA HIS A 165 10.26 12.81 -2.10
C HIS A 165 10.86 13.06 -3.50
N GLY A 166 9.98 13.05 -4.51
CA GLY A 166 10.34 13.27 -5.92
C GLY A 166 10.61 14.73 -6.29
N PHE A 167 10.72 14.99 -7.59
CA PHE A 167 10.99 16.32 -8.13
C PHE A 167 9.89 17.33 -7.73
N ARG A 168 10.34 18.53 -7.33
CA ARG A 168 9.48 19.71 -7.14
C ARG A 168 9.99 20.82 -8.05
N LYS A 169 9.07 21.54 -8.70
CA LYS A 169 9.44 22.63 -9.60
C LYS A 169 9.97 23.82 -8.81
N VAL A 170 10.99 24.50 -9.32
CA VAL A 170 11.48 25.77 -8.75
C VAL A 170 10.33 26.75 -8.56
N GLY A 171 10.23 27.32 -7.35
CA GLY A 171 9.19 28.25 -6.95
C GLY A 171 7.93 27.62 -6.36
N THR A 172 7.86 26.29 -6.22
CA THR A 172 6.83 25.64 -5.38
C THR A 172 7.18 25.78 -3.90
N VAL A 173 6.18 25.96 -3.04
CA VAL A 173 6.38 26.02 -1.58
C VAL A 173 7.02 24.72 -1.08
N ARG A 174 8.15 24.84 -0.38
CA ARG A 174 8.80 23.71 0.30
C ARG A 174 7.93 23.23 1.45
N SER A 175 7.71 21.92 1.52
CA SER A 175 7.00 21.30 2.64
C SER A 175 7.58 19.93 2.97
N ALA A 176 7.60 19.59 4.25
CA ALA A 176 7.89 18.25 4.75
C ALA A 176 6.59 17.64 5.33
N GLU A 177 5.51 17.70 4.55
CA GLU A 177 4.23 17.20 4.99
C GLU A 177 4.25 15.66 5.04
N LEU A 178 3.94 15.12 6.22
CA LEU A 178 3.86 13.69 6.46
C LEU A 178 2.40 13.32 6.69
N ASP A 179 1.80 12.66 5.69
CA ASP A 179 0.44 12.15 5.76
C ASP A 179 0.44 10.86 6.60
N VAL A 180 -0.11 10.95 7.81
CA VAL A 180 -0.24 9.80 8.73
C VAL A 180 -1.48 8.95 8.43
N ASP A 181 -2.37 9.44 7.57
CA ASP A 181 -3.55 8.72 7.10
C ASP A 181 -3.25 7.91 5.83
N ASP A 182 -2.11 8.16 5.16
CA ASP A 182 -1.59 7.30 4.08
C ASP A 182 -1.48 5.86 4.61
N PRO A 183 -2.17 4.87 4.00
CA PRO A 183 -2.21 3.50 4.52
C PRO A 183 -0.84 2.87 4.71
N PHE A 184 0.13 3.23 3.85
CA PHE A 184 1.50 2.77 4.00
C PHE A 184 2.17 3.40 5.24
N VAL A 185 2.17 4.73 5.39
CA VAL A 185 2.74 5.40 6.57
C VAL A 185 2.07 4.92 7.86
N ALA A 186 0.74 4.85 7.88
CA ALA A 186 -0.03 4.31 9.00
C ALA A 186 0.40 2.89 9.35
N GLY A 187 0.56 2.02 8.34
CA GLY A 187 1.04 0.65 8.51
C GLY A 187 2.44 0.57 9.12
N GLN A 188 3.38 1.43 8.70
CA GLN A 188 4.73 1.47 9.28
C GLN A 188 4.72 1.94 10.74
N LEU A 189 3.93 2.97 11.06
CA LEU A 189 3.75 3.45 12.43
C LEU A 189 3.17 2.35 13.35
N GLN A 190 2.15 1.63 12.87
CA GLN A 190 1.54 0.51 13.61
C GLN A 190 2.56 -0.61 13.90
N ARG A 191 3.46 -0.88 12.95
CA ARG A 191 4.59 -1.82 13.07
C ARG A 191 5.72 -1.31 13.99
N GLY A 192 5.57 -0.13 14.57
CA GLY A 192 6.51 0.44 15.53
C GLY A 192 7.69 1.18 14.90
N MET A 193 7.60 1.54 13.62
CA MET A 193 8.60 2.40 12.98
C MET A 193 8.30 3.88 13.24
N ALA A 194 9.33 4.67 13.56
CA ALA A 194 9.25 6.12 13.40
C ALA A 194 9.39 6.45 11.91
N VAL A 195 8.73 7.52 11.46
CA VAL A 195 8.77 7.95 10.06
C VAL A 195 9.15 9.41 10.00
N ALA A 196 10.14 9.76 9.17
CA ALA A 196 10.59 11.13 8.97
C ALA A 196 10.74 11.49 7.49
N ILE A 197 10.57 12.76 7.15
CA ILE A 197 10.63 13.31 5.79
C ILE A 197 11.31 14.68 5.80
N THR A 198 11.97 15.04 4.70
CA THR A 198 12.55 16.37 4.45
C THR A 198 11.91 17.01 3.23
N SER A 199 11.85 18.34 3.20
CA SER A 199 11.48 19.12 2.00
C SER A 199 12.61 19.25 0.98
N TYR A 200 13.82 18.81 1.35
CA TYR A 200 15.10 19.28 0.83
C TYR A 200 15.32 20.79 1.01
N ARG A 201 16.57 21.22 0.86
CA ARG A 201 16.97 22.62 1.02
C ARG A 201 16.53 23.52 -0.14
N ARG A 202 16.29 22.95 -1.32
CA ARG A 202 15.91 23.68 -2.55
C ARG A 202 14.91 22.87 -3.36
N GLU A 203 14.29 23.47 -4.38
CA GLU A 203 13.52 22.74 -5.40
C GLU A 203 14.33 22.61 -6.70
N GLY A 204 13.80 21.86 -7.66
CA GLY A 204 14.44 21.57 -8.94
C GLY A 204 15.11 20.19 -8.97
N ARG A 205 16.04 20.02 -9.91
CA ARG A 205 16.90 18.83 -10.02
C ARG A 205 18.09 19.04 -9.07
N ILE A 206 17.96 18.51 -7.85
CA ILE A 206 18.87 18.79 -6.73
C ILE A 206 19.34 17.50 -6.05
N VAL A 207 19.62 16.47 -6.84
CA VAL A 207 19.97 15.13 -6.34
C VAL A 207 21.16 15.20 -5.38
N ARG A 208 22.21 15.95 -5.71
CA ARG A 208 23.42 16.05 -4.88
C ARG A 208 23.14 16.67 -3.51
N ASP A 209 22.40 17.77 -3.48
CA ASP A 209 22.04 18.44 -2.23
C ASP A 209 21.05 17.62 -1.42
N ALA A 210 20.10 16.97 -2.09
CA ALA A 210 19.13 16.09 -1.46
C ALA A 210 19.80 14.89 -0.77
N VAL A 211 20.86 14.32 -1.33
CA VAL A 211 21.64 13.26 -0.65
C VAL A 211 22.19 13.76 0.70
N LYS A 212 22.74 14.98 0.73
CA LYS A 212 23.22 15.60 1.97
C LYS A 212 22.08 15.84 2.96
N ASP A 213 20.94 16.35 2.47
CA ASP A 213 19.76 16.57 3.31
C ASP A 213 19.19 15.26 3.90
N MET A 214 19.33 14.12 3.21
CA MET A 214 18.93 12.82 3.76
C MET A 214 19.86 12.34 4.89
N ILE A 215 21.16 12.62 4.78
CA ILE A 215 22.14 12.34 5.85
C ILE A 215 21.85 13.24 7.05
N ASP A 216 21.64 14.53 6.81
CA ASP A 216 21.31 15.51 7.85
C ASP A 216 19.97 15.17 8.53
N LEU A 217 18.95 14.73 7.76
CA LEU A 217 17.66 14.25 8.29
C LEU A 217 17.85 13.06 9.24
N ARG A 218 18.69 12.08 8.87
CA ARG A 218 18.98 10.93 9.74
C ARG A 218 19.59 11.38 11.06
N GLN A 219 20.59 12.27 11.01
CA GLN A 219 21.27 12.78 12.20
C GLN A 219 20.31 13.59 13.08
N TRP A 220 19.51 14.46 12.48
CA TRP A 220 18.48 15.21 13.18
C TRP A 220 17.47 14.26 13.85
N ALA A 221 16.97 13.24 13.14
CA ALA A 221 16.03 12.27 13.70
C ALA A 221 16.65 11.50 14.87
N ALA A 222 17.90 11.06 14.76
CA ALA A 222 18.60 10.37 15.85
C ALA A 222 18.74 11.23 17.12
N ASN A 223 18.89 12.55 16.97
CA ASN A 223 18.96 13.49 18.09
C ASN A 223 17.60 13.81 18.72
N HIS A 224 16.51 13.65 17.97
CA HIS A 224 15.15 13.93 18.43
C HIS A 224 14.39 12.68 18.90
N LEU A 225 14.91 11.50 18.60
CA LEU A 225 14.37 10.24 19.11
C LEU A 225 14.83 10.00 20.56
N PRO A 226 14.01 9.33 21.40
CA PRO A 226 14.39 9.04 22.79
C PRO A 226 15.67 8.22 22.94
N GLN A 227 16.02 7.46 21.90
CA GLN A 227 17.24 6.67 21.78
C GLN A 227 17.66 6.63 20.31
N PRO A 228 18.95 6.40 20.00
CA PRO A 228 19.39 6.23 18.62
C PRO A 228 18.66 5.06 17.93
N PRO A 229 18.29 5.20 16.65
CA PRO A 229 17.70 4.10 15.89
C PRO A 229 18.72 2.96 15.72
N VAL A 230 18.24 1.72 15.78
CA VAL A 230 19.06 0.51 15.48
C VAL A 230 18.87 0.01 14.06
N ARG A 231 17.81 0.49 13.40
CA ARG A 231 17.54 0.21 12.00
C ARG A 231 17.03 1.48 11.32
N VAL A 232 17.68 1.88 10.24
CA VAL A 232 17.35 3.03 9.41
C VAL A 232 17.20 2.55 7.97
N VAL A 233 15.97 2.55 7.48
CA VAL A 233 15.67 2.28 6.07
C VAL A 233 15.20 3.56 5.38
N VAL A 234 15.46 3.65 4.08
CA VAL A 234 15.13 4.84 3.29
C VAL A 234 14.25 4.45 2.11
N GLU A 235 13.16 5.17 1.90
CA GLU A 235 12.34 5.07 0.70
C GLU A 235 12.50 6.33 -0.14
N GLY A 236 12.82 6.16 -1.43
CA GLY A 236 12.88 7.25 -2.39
C GLY A 236 11.91 7.04 -3.54
N ARG A 237 11.20 8.10 -3.95
CA ARG A 237 10.28 8.09 -5.11
C ARG A 237 10.75 9.03 -6.21
N SER A 238 10.69 8.62 -7.48
CA SER A 238 11.10 9.46 -8.62
C SER A 238 12.55 9.95 -8.49
N MET A 239 12.79 11.26 -8.53
CA MET A 239 14.06 11.90 -8.18
C MET A 239 14.56 11.49 -6.80
N GLY A 240 13.68 11.35 -5.81
CA GLY A 240 14.03 10.81 -4.49
C GLY A 240 14.55 9.37 -4.58
N GLY A 241 14.08 8.58 -5.55
CA GLY A 241 14.63 7.26 -5.87
C GLY A 241 16.07 7.34 -6.35
N ALA A 242 16.42 8.32 -7.20
CA ALA A 242 17.81 8.55 -7.59
C ALA A 242 18.67 9.02 -6.41
N VAL A 243 18.14 9.92 -5.56
CA VAL A 243 18.81 10.38 -4.33
C VAL A 243 19.20 9.21 -3.44
N VAL A 244 18.28 8.30 -3.16
CA VAL A 244 18.58 7.16 -2.28
C VAL A 244 19.52 6.15 -2.93
N VAL A 245 19.50 5.99 -4.26
CA VAL A 245 20.49 5.15 -4.95
C VAL A 245 21.89 5.76 -4.84
N HIS A 246 22.05 7.08 -5.00
CA HIS A 246 23.33 7.74 -4.74
C HIS A 246 23.76 7.64 -3.28
N LEU A 247 22.81 7.68 -2.33
CA LEU A 247 23.09 7.45 -0.92
C LEU A 247 23.70 6.05 -0.69
N ALA A 248 23.16 5.03 -1.37
CA ALA A 248 23.66 3.65 -1.31
C ALA A 248 25.10 3.49 -1.84
N GLU A 249 25.49 4.33 -2.79
CA GLU A 249 26.81 4.33 -3.40
C GLU A 249 27.81 5.26 -2.68
N SER A 250 27.32 6.06 -1.72
CA SER A 250 28.14 7.03 -1.00
C SER A 250 28.88 6.41 0.19
N ALA A 251 29.87 7.13 0.72
CA ALA A 251 30.52 6.74 1.98
C ALA A 251 29.56 6.71 3.18
N ALA A 252 28.47 7.48 3.13
CA ALA A 252 27.45 7.50 4.18
C ALA A 252 26.54 6.26 4.15
N ALA A 253 26.68 5.37 3.15
CA ALA A 253 25.90 4.14 3.06
C ALA A 253 25.93 3.31 4.35
N ALA A 254 27.09 3.27 5.04
CA ALA A 254 27.25 2.54 6.31
C ALA A 254 26.34 3.06 7.46
N GLU A 255 25.70 4.21 7.30
CA GLU A 255 24.77 4.78 8.27
C GLU A 255 23.32 4.28 8.12
N PHE A 256 23.04 3.52 7.06
CA PHE A 256 21.70 3.01 6.72
C PHE A 256 21.74 1.50 6.57
N ASP A 257 20.59 0.85 6.68
CA ASP A 257 20.48 -0.61 6.58
C ASP A 257 19.98 -1.07 5.21
N GLY A 258 19.24 -0.24 4.49
CA GLY A 258 18.66 -0.63 3.22
C GLY A 258 17.74 0.41 2.60
N ILE A 259 17.44 0.21 1.32
CA ILE A 259 16.74 1.19 0.49
C ILE A 259 15.61 0.55 -0.32
N VAL A 260 14.48 1.23 -0.38
CA VAL A 260 13.42 0.99 -1.35
C VAL A 260 13.40 2.16 -2.34
N ALA A 261 13.67 1.89 -3.62
CA ALA A 261 13.72 2.89 -4.67
C ALA A 261 12.54 2.69 -5.63
N ILE A 262 11.57 3.59 -5.59
CA ILE A 262 10.30 3.48 -6.32
C ILE A 262 10.35 4.41 -7.53
N GLY A 263 10.06 3.87 -8.73
CA GLY A 263 10.03 4.66 -9.97
C GLY A 263 11.28 5.53 -10.14
N ALA A 264 12.45 4.98 -9.78
CA ALA A 264 13.67 5.76 -9.57
C ALA A 264 14.11 6.47 -10.85
N ALA A 265 14.28 7.78 -10.78
CA ALA A 265 14.60 8.62 -11.93
C ALA A 265 16.12 8.60 -12.23
N LEU A 266 16.65 7.41 -12.56
CA LEU A 266 18.10 7.17 -12.75
C LEU A 266 18.70 7.86 -13.99
N LEU A 267 17.87 8.52 -14.80
CA LEU A 267 18.31 9.34 -15.94
C LEU A 267 18.31 10.84 -15.61
N VAL A 268 17.99 11.23 -14.37
CA VAL A 268 18.03 12.64 -13.96
C VAL A 268 19.49 13.07 -13.85
N CYS A 269 19.94 13.86 -14.82
CA CYS A 269 21.16 14.66 -14.70
C CYS A 269 20.79 16.05 -14.19
N GLU A 270 21.60 16.61 -13.30
CA GLU A 270 21.57 18.05 -13.04
C GLU A 270 22.10 18.77 -14.29
N ASP A 271 21.46 19.88 -14.69
CA ASP A 271 21.60 20.47 -16.04
C ASP A 271 23.03 20.95 -16.39
N ASP A 272 23.97 20.90 -15.43
CA ASP A 272 25.35 21.37 -15.56
C ASP A 272 26.44 20.38 -15.05
N ASP A 273 26.09 19.12 -14.74
CA ASP A 273 26.99 18.28 -13.93
C ASP A 273 27.38 16.93 -14.58
N GLU A 274 28.47 16.94 -15.35
CA GLU A 274 29.16 15.72 -15.80
C GLU A 274 29.72 14.87 -14.62
N GLY A 275 29.74 15.42 -13.40
CA GLY A 275 30.44 14.84 -12.24
C GLY A 275 29.60 14.11 -11.21
N TYR A 276 28.26 14.07 -11.33
CA TYR A 276 27.39 13.36 -10.36
C TYR A 276 26.77 12.10 -10.95
N ALA A 277 27.59 11.28 -11.60
CA ALA A 277 27.19 9.99 -12.15
C ALA A 277 27.11 8.90 -11.07
N PHE A 278 26.30 7.87 -11.33
CA PHE A 278 26.31 6.65 -10.53
C PHE A 278 27.64 5.90 -10.72
N SER A 279 28.25 5.51 -9.61
CA SER A 279 29.42 4.63 -9.56
C SER A 279 29.07 3.18 -9.91
N HIS A 280 27.79 2.80 -9.80
CA HIS A 280 27.31 1.43 -9.91
C HIS A 280 27.94 0.48 -8.87
N ALA A 281 28.34 1.02 -7.71
CA ALA A 281 28.93 0.27 -6.61
C ALA A 281 28.14 0.45 -5.29
N PRO A 282 26.82 0.14 -5.26
CA PRO A 282 26.02 0.28 -4.04
C PRO A 282 26.54 -0.64 -2.94
N ARG A 283 26.56 -0.11 -1.71
CA ARG A 283 27.04 -0.79 -0.50
C ARG A 283 25.91 -1.30 0.40
N LEU A 284 24.66 -1.07 0.00
CA LEU A 284 23.46 -1.45 0.73
C LEU A 284 22.52 -2.31 -0.10
N PRO A 285 21.69 -3.15 0.53
CA PRO A 285 20.51 -3.72 -0.10
C PRO A 285 19.61 -2.64 -0.71
N ILE A 286 19.31 -2.77 -2.00
CA ILE A 286 18.35 -1.92 -2.71
C ILE A 286 17.26 -2.81 -3.31
N VAL A 287 16.00 -2.52 -2.97
CA VAL A 287 14.83 -3.05 -3.66
C VAL A 287 14.30 -1.96 -4.58
N PHE A 288 14.46 -2.14 -5.89
CA PHE A 288 13.77 -1.32 -6.87
C PHE A 288 12.33 -1.80 -7.03
N LEU A 289 11.37 -0.89 -6.88
CA LEU A 289 9.96 -1.13 -7.19
C LEU A 289 9.59 -0.24 -8.40
N ALA A 290 9.50 -0.85 -9.57
CA ALA A 290 9.35 -0.13 -10.84
C ALA A 290 8.08 -0.54 -11.57
N ASN A 291 7.35 0.44 -12.11
CA ASN A 291 6.31 0.18 -13.10
C ASN A 291 6.94 -0.43 -14.36
N GLU A 292 6.17 -1.23 -15.11
CA GLU A 292 6.68 -1.90 -16.32
C GLU A 292 7.23 -0.93 -17.36
N SER A 293 6.64 0.27 -17.46
CA SER A 293 7.10 1.36 -18.32
C SER A 293 8.45 1.96 -17.90
N GLU A 294 8.96 1.65 -16.71
CA GLU A 294 10.16 2.25 -16.11
C GLU A 294 11.28 1.24 -15.87
N VAL A 295 10.98 -0.06 -16.01
CA VAL A 295 11.88 -1.15 -15.59
C VAL A 295 13.17 -1.20 -16.39
N SER A 296 13.15 -0.81 -17.68
CA SER A 296 14.32 -0.89 -18.57
C SER A 296 15.50 -0.02 -18.09
N VAL A 297 15.20 1.14 -17.50
CA VAL A 297 16.20 2.05 -16.93
C VAL A 297 16.83 1.43 -15.68
N VAL A 298 16.02 0.78 -14.85
CA VAL A 298 16.49 0.06 -13.66
C VAL A 298 17.33 -1.15 -14.04
N ASP A 299 16.90 -1.94 -15.03
CA ASP A 299 17.66 -3.09 -15.53
C ASP A 299 19.03 -2.65 -16.05
N SER A 300 19.08 -1.54 -16.80
CA SER A 300 20.34 -0.98 -17.30
C SER A 300 21.30 -0.58 -16.16
N TYR A 301 20.78 -0.05 -15.06
CA TYR A 301 21.58 0.26 -13.87
C TYR A 301 22.10 -1.03 -13.20
N VAL A 302 21.23 -2.02 -12.99
CA VAL A 302 21.60 -3.30 -12.34
C VAL A 302 22.62 -4.07 -13.17
N GLU A 303 22.49 -4.08 -14.51
CA GLU A 303 23.47 -4.68 -15.41
C GLU A 303 24.86 -4.05 -15.26
N ARG A 304 24.93 -2.71 -15.10
CA ARG A 304 26.19 -2.02 -14.82
C ARG A 304 26.74 -2.36 -13.43
N VAL A 305 25.88 -2.46 -12.40
CA VAL A 305 26.32 -2.89 -11.06
C VAL A 305 26.93 -4.30 -11.10
N VAL A 306 26.29 -5.23 -11.81
CA VAL A 306 26.82 -6.59 -11.98
C VAL A 306 28.17 -6.58 -12.69
N ALA A 307 28.33 -5.77 -13.73
CA ALA A 307 29.59 -5.65 -14.44
C ALA A 307 30.72 -5.12 -13.53
N VAL A 308 30.46 -4.07 -12.75
CA VAL A 308 31.42 -3.51 -11.78
C VAL A 308 31.74 -4.52 -10.68
N ALA A 309 30.73 -5.17 -10.11
CA ALA A 309 30.92 -6.19 -9.06
C ALA A 309 31.79 -7.37 -9.54
N ASN A 310 31.57 -7.85 -10.76
CA ASN A 310 32.37 -8.93 -11.35
C ASN A 310 33.82 -8.48 -11.62
N ALA A 311 34.02 -7.23 -12.07
CA ALA A 311 35.36 -6.69 -12.29
C ALA A 311 36.13 -6.56 -10.97
N GLU A 312 35.51 -6.04 -9.90
CA GLU A 312 36.17 -5.92 -8.59
C GLU A 312 36.43 -7.28 -7.91
N ALA A 313 35.53 -8.25 -8.10
CA ALA A 313 35.69 -9.60 -7.56
C ALA A 313 36.83 -10.39 -8.24
N ALA A 314 37.25 -10.01 -9.45
CA ALA A 314 38.45 -10.58 -10.06
C ALA A 314 39.73 -10.18 -9.29
N ASP A 315 39.71 -9.02 -8.64
CA ASP A 315 40.86 -8.44 -7.94
C ASP A 315 40.78 -8.62 -6.41
N ARG A 316 39.62 -8.96 -5.84
CA ARG A 316 39.36 -9.03 -4.40
C ARG A 316 38.44 -10.19 -4.01
N VAL A 317 38.63 -10.72 -2.80
CA VAL A 317 37.81 -11.82 -2.24
C VAL A 317 36.36 -11.40 -1.96
N ASP A 318 36.14 -10.12 -1.66
CA ASP A 318 34.81 -9.52 -1.49
C ASP A 318 34.83 -8.11 -2.08
N SER A 319 33.99 -7.86 -3.10
CA SER A 319 33.87 -6.52 -3.69
C SER A 319 33.14 -5.56 -2.75
N GLY A 320 32.35 -6.08 -1.79
CA GLY A 320 31.45 -5.29 -0.95
C GLY A 320 30.36 -4.58 -1.73
N ILE A 321 30.14 -4.94 -3.00
CA ILE A 321 29.08 -4.39 -3.86
C ILE A 321 27.83 -5.27 -3.73
N VAL A 322 26.71 -4.64 -3.40
CA VAL A 322 25.43 -5.32 -3.21
C VAL A 322 24.58 -5.17 -4.47
N VAL A 323 24.42 -6.26 -5.22
CA VAL A 323 23.58 -6.24 -6.43
C VAL A 323 22.11 -6.02 -6.05
N PRO A 324 21.45 -4.96 -6.57
CA PRO A 324 20.05 -4.65 -6.27
C PRO A 324 19.07 -5.74 -6.71
N ALA A 325 17.91 -5.79 -6.05
CA ALA A 325 16.75 -6.55 -6.47
C ALA A 325 15.79 -5.67 -7.28
N VAL A 326 15.18 -6.23 -8.33
CA VAL A 326 14.21 -5.51 -9.19
C VAL A 326 12.85 -6.17 -9.07
N TRP A 327 11.86 -5.39 -8.66
CA TRP A 327 10.47 -5.79 -8.50
C TRP A 327 9.62 -4.99 -9.47
N GLN A 328 9.09 -5.67 -10.48
CA GLN A 328 8.26 -5.05 -11.50
C GLN A 328 6.79 -5.11 -11.11
N VAL A 329 6.13 -3.96 -11.19
CA VAL A 329 4.68 -3.83 -11.12
C VAL A 329 4.13 -3.90 -12.56
N PRO A 330 3.23 -4.85 -12.89
CA PRO A 330 2.71 -5.06 -14.24
C PRO A 330 1.64 -4.03 -14.63
N ARG A 331 2.04 -2.77 -14.58
CA ARG A 331 1.21 -1.63 -14.88
C ARG A 331 2.09 -0.44 -15.25
N ASP A 332 1.79 0.18 -16.37
CA ASP A 332 2.36 1.47 -16.77
C ASP A 332 2.13 2.57 -15.73
N GLY A 333 3.08 3.49 -15.64
CA GLY A 333 2.96 4.68 -14.80
C GLY A 333 4.32 5.17 -14.29
N HIS A 334 4.29 6.26 -13.51
CA HIS A 334 5.44 6.79 -12.80
C HIS A 334 5.15 6.86 -11.30
N ASN A 335 5.86 6.07 -10.50
CA ASN A 335 5.57 5.85 -9.07
C ASN A 335 4.13 5.39 -8.79
N LEU A 336 3.48 4.79 -9.78
CA LEU A 336 2.10 4.36 -9.68
C LEU A 336 2.15 2.99 -8.99
N VAL A 337 2.26 3.00 -7.66
CA VAL A 337 2.37 1.79 -6.83
C VAL A 337 1.37 1.83 -5.69
N ALA A 338 0.81 0.67 -5.34
CA ALA A 338 -0.15 0.52 -4.25
C ALA A 338 0.57 0.52 -2.90
N TRP A 339 -0.15 0.89 -1.84
CA TRP A 339 0.40 0.88 -0.50
C TRP A 339 0.84 -0.53 -0.06
N LEU A 340 0.13 -1.57 -0.52
CA LEU A 340 0.48 -2.97 -0.25
C LEU A 340 1.75 -3.40 -1.00
N GLU A 341 1.94 -2.90 -2.22
CA GLU A 341 3.14 -3.14 -3.01
C GLU A 341 4.36 -2.51 -2.31
N ARG A 342 4.22 -1.26 -1.85
CA ARG A 342 5.23 -0.57 -1.04
C ARG A 342 5.53 -1.35 0.24
N SER A 343 4.50 -1.74 0.99
CA SER A 343 4.65 -2.49 2.25
C SER A 343 5.39 -3.81 2.05
N THR A 344 5.07 -4.54 0.97
CA THR A 344 5.72 -5.81 0.64
C THR A 344 7.21 -5.61 0.30
N ALA A 345 7.55 -4.57 -0.45
CA ALA A 345 8.93 -4.23 -0.75
C ALA A 345 9.74 -3.95 0.54
N HIS A 346 9.17 -3.21 1.50
CA HIS A 346 9.79 -2.96 2.81
C HIS A 346 9.95 -4.23 3.65
N ASP A 347 8.93 -5.09 3.70
CA ASP A 347 9.01 -6.36 4.45
C ASP A 347 10.13 -7.26 3.89
N LYS A 348 10.39 -7.17 2.59
CA LYS A 348 11.38 -7.98 1.89
C LYS A 348 12.78 -7.39 1.98
N LEU A 349 12.89 -6.07 1.96
CA LEU A 349 14.10 -5.39 2.36
C LEU A 349 14.47 -5.74 3.80
N ALA A 350 13.53 -5.70 4.74
CA ALA A 350 13.79 -6.07 6.13
C ALA A 350 14.29 -7.52 6.26
N THR A 351 13.67 -8.46 5.53
CA THR A 351 14.12 -9.86 5.47
C THR A 351 15.53 -10.00 4.89
N TRP A 352 15.87 -9.20 3.88
CA TRP A 352 17.21 -9.16 3.30
C TRP A 352 18.23 -8.67 4.33
N VAL A 353 17.94 -7.55 5.00
CA VAL A 353 18.79 -6.97 6.05
C VAL A 353 19.00 -7.94 7.22
N ASP A 354 17.93 -8.59 7.70
CA ASP A 354 17.98 -9.47 8.88
C ASP A 354 18.75 -10.77 8.65
N HIS A 355 18.71 -11.30 7.44
CA HIS A 355 19.17 -12.66 7.17
C HIS A 355 20.26 -12.75 6.12
N ALA A 356 20.73 -11.60 5.59
CA ALA A 356 21.59 -11.54 4.41
C ALA A 356 21.06 -12.45 3.28
N SER A 357 19.74 -12.63 3.22
CA SER A 357 19.10 -13.72 2.49
C SER A 357 18.69 -13.33 1.08
N LEU A 358 18.65 -14.33 0.21
CA LEU A 358 18.51 -14.31 -1.26
C LEU A 358 17.23 -13.61 -1.78
N VAL A 359 17.11 -12.28 -1.60
CA VAL A 359 16.46 -11.44 -2.63
C VAL A 359 17.40 -11.29 -3.84
N THR A 360 18.63 -11.82 -3.76
CA THR A 360 19.55 -12.05 -4.89
C THR A 360 19.08 -13.13 -5.87
N LEU A 361 17.76 -13.32 -6.04
CA LEU A 361 17.25 -13.99 -7.23
C LEU A 361 17.42 -13.03 -8.40
N ARG A 362 18.40 -13.33 -9.25
CA ARG A 362 18.57 -12.78 -10.59
C ARG A 362 17.20 -12.83 -11.29
N ARG A 363 16.54 -11.67 -11.39
CA ARG A 363 15.24 -11.46 -12.05
C ARG A 363 14.11 -12.37 -11.56
N ARG A 364 13.41 -11.96 -10.49
CA ARG A 364 12.00 -12.33 -10.34
C ARG A 364 11.17 -11.07 -10.55
N HIS A 365 10.47 -11.02 -11.68
CA HIS A 365 9.28 -10.19 -11.81
C HIS A 365 8.28 -10.72 -10.78
N ILE A 366 8.25 -10.11 -9.59
CA ILE A 366 7.20 -10.40 -8.62
C ILE A 366 6.00 -9.57 -9.06
N LEU A 367 5.18 -10.17 -9.92
CA LEU A 367 3.90 -9.62 -10.30
C LEU A 367 3.05 -9.52 -9.03
N MET A 368 2.82 -8.30 -8.57
CA MET A 368 1.82 -8.04 -7.57
C MET A 368 0.52 -7.71 -8.29
N GLU A 369 -0.47 -8.58 -8.15
CA GLU A 369 -1.82 -8.28 -8.59
C GLU A 369 -2.37 -7.13 -7.74
N PRO A 370 -3.13 -6.19 -8.34
CA PRO A 370 -3.80 -5.14 -7.60
C PRO A 370 -4.69 -5.74 -6.50
N PRO A 371 -4.84 -5.08 -5.35
CA PRO A 371 -5.79 -5.53 -4.34
C PRO A 371 -7.19 -5.63 -4.94
N LEU A 372 -7.91 -6.71 -4.61
CA LEU A 372 -9.33 -6.82 -4.92
C LEU A 372 -10.07 -5.77 -4.09
N VAL A 373 -10.88 -4.95 -4.75
CA VAL A 373 -11.68 -3.92 -4.11
C VAL A 373 -13.13 -4.12 -4.45
N GLY A 374 -14.00 -3.81 -3.48
CA GLY A 374 -15.42 -3.66 -3.74
C GLY A 374 -15.68 -2.51 -4.72
N GLU A 375 -16.82 -2.55 -5.40
CA GLU A 375 -17.32 -1.45 -6.22
C GLU A 375 -18.79 -1.19 -5.93
N THR A 376 -19.21 0.07 -6.01
CA THR A 376 -20.62 0.50 -5.95
C THR A 376 -21.22 0.71 -7.34
N ALA A 377 -20.46 0.40 -8.40
CA ALA A 377 -20.88 0.61 -9.77
C ALA A 377 -22.07 -0.28 -10.17
N VAL A 378 -23.22 0.33 -10.50
CA VAL A 378 -24.43 -0.36 -10.94
C VAL A 378 -24.73 0.00 -12.41
N PRO A 379 -24.95 -0.99 -13.30
CA PRO A 379 -25.37 -0.73 -14.67
C PRO A 379 -26.66 0.09 -14.76
N VAL A 380 -26.70 1.05 -15.67
CA VAL A 380 -27.90 1.82 -16.03
C VAL A 380 -28.15 1.64 -17.54
N GLY A 381 -28.95 0.64 -17.88
CA GLY A 381 -29.12 0.21 -19.26
C GLY A 381 -27.87 -0.48 -19.81
N ARG A 382 -27.66 -0.41 -21.12
CA ARG A 382 -26.59 -1.16 -21.81
C ARG A 382 -25.25 -0.44 -21.90
N THR A 383 -25.24 0.88 -21.78
CA THR A 383 -24.08 1.73 -22.14
C THR A 383 -23.64 2.67 -21.04
N LYS A 384 -24.31 2.65 -19.88
CA LYS A 384 -24.00 3.53 -18.75
C LYS A 384 -23.86 2.72 -17.46
N ILE A 385 -23.10 3.26 -16.51
CA ILE A 385 -23.05 2.81 -15.12
C ILE A 385 -23.22 4.02 -14.20
N ARG A 386 -23.84 3.81 -13.04
CA ARG A 386 -23.82 4.76 -11.92
C ARG A 386 -22.77 4.30 -10.94
N ALA A 387 -21.90 5.21 -10.51
CA ALA A 387 -20.87 4.95 -9.51
C ALA A 387 -20.90 6.04 -8.43
N VAL A 388 -20.40 5.71 -7.24
CA VAL A 388 -20.25 6.66 -6.15
C VAL A 388 -18.86 7.29 -6.20
N VAL A 389 -18.77 8.58 -5.88
CA VAL A 389 -17.50 9.24 -5.58
C VAL A 389 -17.05 8.78 -4.20
N GLY A 390 -16.06 7.89 -4.14
CA GLY A 390 -15.59 7.30 -2.88
C GLY A 390 -14.80 8.29 -2.02
N ALA A 391 -13.93 9.08 -2.65
CA ALA A 391 -13.07 10.04 -1.97
C ALA A 391 -12.74 11.25 -2.85
N VAL A 392 -12.36 12.36 -2.22
CA VAL A 392 -11.86 13.58 -2.87
C VAL A 392 -10.55 13.99 -2.20
N HIS A 393 -9.49 14.13 -2.99
CA HIS A 393 -8.18 14.54 -2.51
C HIS A 393 -8.25 15.94 -1.88
N PRO A 394 -7.67 16.17 -0.68
CA PRO A 394 -7.84 17.43 0.05
C PRO A 394 -7.27 18.64 -0.71
N VAL A 395 -6.10 18.51 -1.32
CA VAL A 395 -5.42 19.61 -2.05
C VAL A 395 -5.83 19.70 -3.52
N HIS A 396 -5.58 18.66 -4.31
CA HIS A 396 -5.85 18.67 -5.75
C HIS A 396 -7.31 18.46 -6.11
N ARG A 397 -8.18 18.11 -5.15
CA ARG A 397 -9.61 17.83 -5.36
C ARG A 397 -9.87 16.86 -6.53
N SER A 398 -8.87 16.04 -6.90
CA SER A 398 -9.04 14.82 -7.70
C SER A 398 -9.96 13.90 -6.93
N PHE A 399 -10.76 13.10 -7.63
CA PHE A 399 -11.75 12.26 -6.96
C PHE A 399 -11.66 10.82 -7.43
N VAL A 400 -11.95 9.91 -6.50
CA VAL A 400 -11.97 8.47 -6.74
C VAL A 400 -13.38 8.07 -7.09
N LEU A 401 -13.54 7.41 -8.23
CA LEU A 401 -14.75 6.72 -8.60
C LEU A 401 -14.67 5.28 -8.10
N ASP A 402 -15.71 4.87 -7.40
CA ASP A 402 -15.83 3.52 -6.88
C ASP A 402 -16.35 2.56 -7.95
N VAL A 403 -15.48 2.36 -8.94
CA VAL A 403 -15.67 1.53 -10.13
C VAL A 403 -14.32 0.89 -10.48
N THR A 404 -14.35 -0.39 -10.86
CA THR A 404 -13.14 -1.09 -11.29
C THR A 404 -12.83 -0.87 -12.77
N ARG A 405 -11.57 -1.11 -13.16
CA ARG A 405 -11.16 -1.20 -14.57
C ARG A 405 -11.99 -2.23 -15.34
N ALA A 406 -12.25 -3.39 -14.73
CA ALA A 406 -13.02 -4.46 -15.35
C ALA A 406 -14.45 -4.00 -15.68
N ARG A 407 -15.11 -3.30 -14.75
CA ARG A 407 -16.46 -2.76 -14.96
C ARG A 407 -16.53 -1.69 -16.04
N LEU A 408 -15.58 -0.75 -16.07
CA LEU A 408 -15.44 0.16 -17.23
C LEU A 408 -15.19 -0.62 -18.52
N GLY A 409 -14.46 -1.72 -18.39
CA GLY A 409 -14.19 -2.70 -19.43
C GLY A 409 -15.46 -3.28 -20.07
N ASP A 410 -16.43 -3.67 -19.26
CA ASP A 410 -17.71 -4.23 -19.70
C ASP A 410 -18.51 -3.25 -20.58
N LEU A 411 -18.37 -1.94 -20.34
CA LEU A 411 -18.98 -0.87 -21.13
C LEU A 411 -18.19 -0.49 -22.40
N GLY A 412 -17.08 -1.17 -22.68
CA GLY A 412 -16.22 -0.86 -23.82
C GLY A 412 -15.28 0.33 -23.61
N HIS A 413 -15.23 0.90 -22.40
CA HIS A 413 -14.24 1.92 -22.05
C HIS A 413 -12.87 1.26 -21.87
N ARG A 414 -11.85 1.84 -22.51
CA ARG A 414 -10.46 1.36 -22.48
C ARG A 414 -9.53 2.56 -22.35
N PRO A 415 -8.35 2.39 -21.75
CA PRO A 415 -7.31 3.40 -21.83
C PRO A 415 -7.01 3.80 -23.29
N GLY A 416 -6.64 5.06 -23.51
CA GLY A 416 -6.50 5.69 -24.82
C GLY A 416 -7.81 6.18 -25.44
N LYS A 417 -8.96 5.99 -24.77
CA LYS A 417 -10.27 6.49 -25.21
C LYS A 417 -10.83 7.51 -24.21
N ALA A 418 -11.88 8.22 -24.62
CA ALA A 418 -12.65 9.06 -23.71
C ALA A 418 -13.94 8.36 -23.26
N PHE A 419 -14.52 8.81 -22.16
CA PHE A 419 -15.89 8.53 -21.75
C PHE A 419 -16.58 9.83 -21.29
N SER A 420 -17.90 9.81 -21.12
CA SER A 420 -18.62 10.92 -20.50
C SER A 420 -18.83 10.67 -19.02
N LEU A 421 -18.72 11.73 -18.22
CA LEU A 421 -19.07 11.73 -16.81
C LEU A 421 -20.12 12.80 -16.57
N ALA A 422 -21.27 12.37 -16.04
CA ALA A 422 -22.40 13.22 -15.70
C ALA A 422 -22.62 13.24 -14.19
N THR A 423 -22.84 14.41 -13.61
CA THR A 423 -23.26 14.56 -12.21
C THR A 423 -24.73 14.14 -12.03
N ALA A 424 -25.16 13.98 -10.77
CA ALA A 424 -26.56 13.71 -10.46
C ALA A 424 -27.49 14.76 -11.12
N GLY A 425 -28.53 14.27 -11.82
CA GLY A 425 -29.45 15.11 -12.58
C GLY A 425 -28.89 15.69 -13.88
N GLU A 426 -27.73 15.22 -14.34
CA GLU A 426 -27.04 15.69 -15.56
C GLU A 426 -26.72 17.20 -15.55
N SER A 427 -26.57 17.79 -14.35
CA SER A 427 -26.28 19.23 -14.15
C SER A 427 -24.93 19.66 -14.71
N ALA A 428 -23.98 18.73 -14.81
CA ALA A 428 -22.74 18.87 -15.55
C ALA A 428 -22.45 17.57 -16.31
N LEU A 429 -21.94 17.72 -17.54
CA LEU A 429 -21.58 16.62 -18.44
C LEU A 429 -20.20 16.93 -19.04
N VAL A 430 -19.19 16.13 -18.68
CA VAL A 430 -17.81 16.35 -19.12
C VAL A 430 -17.26 15.16 -19.88
N ARG A 431 -16.37 15.44 -20.84
CA ARG A 431 -15.57 14.44 -21.52
C ARG A 431 -14.31 14.16 -20.69
N VAL A 432 -14.08 12.89 -20.36
CA VAL A 432 -12.95 12.44 -19.53
C VAL A 432 -12.05 11.53 -20.37
N PHE A 433 -10.79 11.89 -20.54
CA PHE A 433 -9.80 11.07 -21.25
C PHE A 433 -9.26 9.97 -20.34
N TYR A 434 -9.50 8.71 -20.68
CA TYR A 434 -9.02 7.58 -19.91
C TYR A 434 -7.60 7.22 -20.36
N SER A 435 -6.60 7.48 -19.52
CA SER A 435 -5.18 7.27 -19.82
C SER A 435 -4.59 6.06 -19.09
N THR A 436 -3.60 5.40 -19.70
CA THR A 436 -2.71 4.45 -19.01
C THR A 436 -1.65 5.20 -18.20
N TYR A 437 -1.10 6.26 -18.78
CA TYR A 437 -0.09 7.11 -18.17
C TYR A 437 -0.73 8.43 -17.76
N PRO A 438 -0.86 8.74 -16.46
CA PRO A 438 -1.44 10.00 -16.05
C PRO A 438 -0.60 11.14 -16.66
N PHE A 439 -1.28 12.13 -17.27
CA PHE A 439 -0.71 13.36 -17.83
C PHE A 439 0.04 13.29 -19.18
N GLY A 440 0.39 12.11 -19.72
CA GLY A 440 1.13 11.99 -20.99
C GLY A 440 0.32 12.44 -22.20
N ASP A 441 -0.77 11.73 -22.48
CA ASP A 441 -1.51 11.80 -23.76
C ASP A 441 -2.81 12.63 -23.68
N VAL A 442 -2.95 13.44 -22.64
CA VAL A 442 -4.17 14.22 -22.38
C VAL A 442 -3.93 15.69 -22.75
N PRO A 443 -4.87 16.42 -23.36
CA PRO A 443 -4.74 17.87 -23.56
C PRO A 443 -4.59 18.62 -22.22
N ALA A 444 -3.88 19.75 -22.22
CA ALA A 444 -3.81 20.61 -21.04
C ALA A 444 -5.22 21.03 -20.60
N ASP A 445 -5.43 21.10 -19.29
CA ASP A 445 -6.69 21.47 -18.63
C ASP A 445 -7.88 20.53 -18.93
N ALA A 446 -7.70 19.41 -19.64
CA ALA A 446 -8.76 18.44 -19.85
C ALA A 446 -8.95 17.52 -18.64
N PHE A 447 -10.19 17.06 -18.44
CA PHE A 447 -10.49 15.99 -17.49
C PHE A 447 -9.87 14.69 -17.97
N MET A 448 -9.22 13.97 -17.06
CA MET A 448 -8.68 12.65 -17.33
C MET A 448 -9.00 11.67 -16.22
N ALA A 449 -9.04 10.40 -16.58
CA ALA A 449 -9.16 9.28 -15.67
C ALA A 449 -7.95 8.36 -15.84
N TYR A 450 -7.54 7.69 -14.77
CA TYR A 450 -6.53 6.64 -14.81
C TYR A 450 -6.80 5.60 -13.73
N ASN A 451 -6.19 4.43 -13.89
CA ASN A 451 -6.26 3.36 -12.90
C ASN A 451 -5.42 3.72 -11.68
N HIS A 452 -6.06 3.86 -10.52
CA HIS A 452 -5.34 3.92 -9.26
C HIS A 452 -4.71 2.56 -8.97
N PRO A 453 -3.50 2.51 -8.40
CA PRO A 453 -2.89 1.26 -7.95
C PRO A 453 -3.78 0.42 -7.04
N ASP A 454 -4.60 1.07 -6.22
CA ASP A 454 -5.51 0.39 -5.30
C ASP A 454 -6.81 -0.10 -5.97
N GLY A 455 -6.85 -0.21 -7.31
CA GLY A 455 -7.94 -0.88 -8.04
C GLY A 455 -9.14 0.00 -8.43
N HIS A 456 -9.15 1.27 -8.04
CA HIS A 456 -10.20 2.24 -8.39
C HIS A 456 -9.83 3.11 -9.60
N ILE A 457 -10.79 3.92 -10.08
CA ILE A 457 -10.56 4.92 -11.12
C ILE A 457 -10.44 6.29 -10.48
N VAL A 458 -9.30 6.97 -10.67
CA VAL A 458 -9.16 8.37 -10.25
C VAL A 458 -9.48 9.26 -11.43
N VAL A 459 -10.27 10.29 -11.19
CA VAL A 459 -10.51 11.39 -12.12
C VAL A 459 -9.82 12.64 -11.60
N THR A 460 -9.11 13.31 -12.50
CA THR A 460 -8.44 14.57 -12.23
C THR A 460 -8.47 15.47 -13.47
N GLN A 461 -7.84 16.63 -13.42
CA GLN A 461 -7.69 17.53 -14.54
C GLN A 461 -6.20 17.78 -14.79
N LYS A 462 -5.76 17.67 -16.04
CA LYS A 462 -4.35 17.81 -16.37
C LYS A 462 -3.90 19.26 -16.19
N GLY A 463 -3.18 19.53 -15.10
CA GLY A 463 -2.37 20.73 -14.96
C GLY A 463 -1.05 20.40 -14.34
N TRP A 464 0.00 20.40 -15.16
CA TRP A 464 1.37 20.28 -14.67
C TRP A 464 1.64 21.41 -13.67
N TYR A 465 1.71 21.06 -12.37
CA TYR A 465 2.00 21.98 -11.27
C TYR A 465 1.02 23.15 -11.11
N LYS A 466 -0.16 23.06 -11.75
CA LYS A 466 -1.31 23.91 -11.43
C LYS A 466 -2.23 23.13 -10.51
N VAL A 467 -2.67 23.74 -9.42
CA VAL A 467 -3.72 23.16 -8.60
C VAL A 467 -5.02 23.31 -9.37
N HIS A 468 -5.47 22.21 -10.00
CA HIS A 468 -6.84 22.10 -10.46
C HIS A 468 -7.71 21.60 -9.32
N THR A 469 -9.01 21.89 -9.40
CA THR A 469 -9.99 21.45 -8.41
C THR A 469 -11.18 20.76 -9.08
N PRO A 470 -10.97 19.61 -9.77
CA PRO A 470 -11.97 18.99 -10.64
C PRO A 470 -13.25 18.57 -9.91
N ALA A 471 -13.16 18.11 -8.65
CA ALA A 471 -14.35 17.85 -7.86
C ALA A 471 -15.14 19.14 -7.60
N ASP A 472 -14.48 20.25 -7.28
CA ASP A 472 -15.16 21.54 -7.02
C ASP A 472 -15.80 22.09 -8.29
N THR A 473 -15.11 21.98 -9.43
CA THR A 473 -15.65 22.34 -10.75
C THR A 473 -16.95 21.60 -11.07
N LEU A 474 -17.08 20.36 -10.59
CA LEU A 474 -18.26 19.52 -10.80
C LEU A 474 -19.23 19.50 -9.60
N GLY A 475 -18.95 20.24 -8.52
CA GLY A 475 -19.75 20.21 -7.29
C GLY A 475 -19.79 18.84 -6.61
N LEU A 476 -18.74 18.04 -6.75
CA LEU A 476 -18.65 16.67 -6.22
C LEU A 476 -18.09 16.64 -4.80
N VAL A 477 -18.69 15.78 -3.98
CA VAL A 477 -18.26 15.44 -2.62
C VAL A 477 -18.25 13.91 -2.47
N PRO A 478 -17.54 13.35 -1.46
CA PRO A 478 -17.67 11.93 -1.15
C PRO A 478 -19.13 11.52 -0.95
N GLY A 479 -19.53 10.39 -1.53
CA GLY A 479 -20.91 9.91 -1.57
C GLY A 479 -21.76 10.44 -2.73
N ALA A 480 -21.28 11.42 -3.49
CA ALA A 480 -21.99 11.90 -4.68
C ALA A 480 -22.12 10.79 -5.73
N ILE A 481 -23.24 10.75 -6.44
CA ILE A 481 -23.48 9.77 -7.50
C ILE A 481 -23.21 10.40 -8.85
N VAL A 482 -22.39 9.73 -9.66
CA VAL A 482 -22.12 10.10 -11.05
C VAL A 482 -22.61 9.01 -12.00
N THR A 483 -22.88 9.39 -13.24
CA THR A 483 -23.16 8.45 -14.33
C THR A 483 -22.03 8.50 -15.33
N ILE A 484 -21.45 7.34 -15.64
CA ILE A 484 -20.42 7.16 -16.65
C ILE A 484 -21.08 6.58 -17.90
N GLY A 485 -20.80 7.15 -19.06
CA GLY A 485 -21.41 6.75 -20.32
C GLY A 485 -20.48 6.86 -21.52
N PRO A 486 -20.99 6.62 -22.74
CA PRO A 486 -20.21 6.72 -23.98
C PRO A 486 -19.58 8.10 -24.13
N ALA A 487 -18.43 8.16 -24.83
CA ALA A 487 -17.74 9.42 -25.08
C ALA A 487 -18.67 10.44 -25.74
N LEU A 488 -18.57 11.70 -25.31
CA LEU A 488 -19.13 12.81 -26.08
C LEU A 488 -18.39 12.90 -27.41
N PRO A 489 -19.07 13.28 -28.51
CA PRO A 489 -18.39 13.58 -29.76
C PRO A 489 -17.32 14.65 -29.49
N ALA A 490 -16.13 14.48 -30.09
CA ALA A 490 -15.08 15.47 -29.97
C ALA A 490 -15.61 16.81 -30.50
N SER A 491 -15.54 17.86 -29.67
CA SER A 491 -15.75 19.21 -30.19
C SER A 491 -14.64 19.51 -31.21
N ALA A 492 -14.88 20.39 -32.18
CA ALA A 492 -13.90 20.72 -33.22
C ALA A 492 -12.56 21.30 -32.68
N THR A 493 -12.49 21.58 -31.38
CA THR A 493 -11.30 22.07 -30.65
C THR A 493 -10.50 20.97 -29.94
N ASP A 494 -10.93 19.70 -29.96
CA ASP A 494 -10.30 18.57 -29.26
C ASP A 494 -9.46 17.64 -30.18
N THR A 495 -8.60 18.18 -31.04
CA THR A 495 -7.62 17.34 -31.76
C THR A 495 -6.50 16.90 -30.82
N LEU A 496 -6.48 15.61 -30.48
CA LEU A 496 -5.39 14.98 -29.74
C LEU A 496 -4.11 14.97 -30.58
N PRO A 497 -2.93 15.32 -30.03
CA PRO A 497 -1.68 14.91 -30.65
C PRO A 497 -1.59 13.37 -30.60
N ASN A 498 -1.16 12.74 -31.70
CA ASN A 498 -0.89 11.31 -31.71
C ASN A 498 0.09 10.95 -30.58
N PRO A 499 -0.09 9.79 -29.91
CA PRO A 499 0.90 9.34 -28.94
C PRO A 499 2.28 9.25 -29.61
N PRO A 500 3.37 9.64 -28.93
CA PRO A 500 4.71 9.49 -29.48
C PRO A 500 4.92 8.00 -29.81
N ALA A 501 5.33 7.71 -31.04
CA ALA A 501 5.76 6.38 -31.40
C ALA A 501 6.85 5.96 -30.42
N ALA A 502 6.69 4.78 -29.79
CA ALA A 502 7.74 4.17 -28.99
C ALA A 502 9.05 4.26 -29.79
N ALA A 503 10.06 4.88 -29.22
CA ALA A 503 11.33 5.12 -29.89
C ALA A 503 11.99 3.78 -30.24
N SER A 504 11.69 3.27 -31.44
CA SER A 504 12.46 2.22 -32.07
C SER A 504 13.77 2.85 -32.53
N GLY A 505 14.80 2.75 -31.70
CA GLY A 505 16.17 3.03 -32.10
C GLY A 505 16.61 2.00 -33.15
N ALA A 506 16.33 2.27 -34.42
CA ALA A 506 17.02 1.66 -35.52
C ALA A 506 18.23 2.54 -35.84
N SER A 507 19.42 2.00 -35.60
CA SER A 507 20.66 2.55 -36.10
C SER A 507 20.65 2.51 -37.63
N SER A 508 21.02 3.62 -38.26
CA SER A 508 21.70 3.57 -39.55
C SER A 508 22.78 4.63 -39.60
N SER A 509 23.95 4.14 -39.93
CA SER A 509 25.21 4.81 -40.20
C SER A 509 25.12 5.85 -41.32
N ALA A 510 25.78 6.99 -41.12
CA ALA A 510 26.72 7.60 -42.06
C ALA A 510 27.64 8.55 -41.30
#